data_AF-A0A3R1C7E8-F1
#
_entry.id   AF-A0A3R1C7E8-F1
#
_cell.length_a   1.000
_cell.length_b   1.000
_cell.length_c   1.000
_cell.angle_alpha   90.00
_cell.angle_beta   90.00
_cell.angle_gamma   90.00
#
_symmetry.space_group_name_H-M   'P 1'
#
loop_
_entity.id
_entity.type
_entity.pdbx_description
1 polymer ?
#
loop_
_entity_poly.entity_id
_entity_poly.type
_entity_poly.pdbx_seq_one_letter_code
_entity_poly.pdbx_strand_id
1 'polypeptide(L)' 'MSKRNDITDGIFATTKKYGLVYTEELGWIDLGHAQGQDARILKRKLEQEHFSTYYDEFHDWYFPVDYHQEMGIRKKY' A
#
# COMPACT_ATOMS: atom_id res chain seq x y z
N MET A 1 5.09 1.30 -13.57
CA MET A 1 4.51 0.25 -14.43
C MET A 1 5.15 -1.09 -14.10
N SER A 2 4.33 -2.10 -13.84
CA SER A 2 4.75 -3.47 -13.58
C SER A 2 5.44 -4.11 -14.79
N LYS A 3 6.45 -4.93 -14.56
CA LYS A 3 7.17 -5.67 -15.62
C LYS A 3 6.69 -7.12 -15.64
N ARG A 4 6.76 -7.78 -16.79
CA ARG A 4 6.48 -9.24 -16.88
C ARG A 4 7.32 -10.06 -15.91
N ASN A 5 8.52 -9.60 -15.58
CA ASN A 5 9.42 -10.26 -14.63
C ASN A 5 8.93 -10.22 -13.17
N ASP A 6 7.91 -9.40 -12.87
CA ASP A 6 7.29 -9.34 -11.55
C ASP A 6 6.22 -10.41 -11.37
N ILE A 7 5.73 -11.02 -12.47
CA ILE A 7 4.73 -12.08 -12.43
C ILE A 7 5.35 -13.33 -11.79
N THR A 8 4.65 -13.89 -10.82
CA THR A 8 5.03 -15.12 -10.12
C THR A 8 3.87 -16.11 -10.10
N ASP A 9 4.22 -17.38 -10.00
CA ASP A 9 3.27 -18.44 -9.74
C ASP A 9 2.60 -18.24 -8.37
N GLY A 10 1.28 -18.48 -8.31
CA GLY A 10 0.46 -18.38 -7.10
C GLY A 10 0.90 -19.35 -6.00
N ILE A 11 1.60 -20.45 -6.33
CA ILE A 11 2.19 -21.36 -5.33
C ILE A 11 3.14 -20.61 -4.37
N PHE A 12 3.78 -19.54 -4.84
CA PHE A 12 4.69 -18.74 -4.03
C PHE A 12 4.03 -17.52 -3.36
N ALA A 13 2.72 -17.33 -3.50
CA ALA A 13 2.00 -16.15 -3.01
C ALA A 13 2.13 -15.97 -1.49
N THR A 14 2.22 -17.06 -0.73
CA THR A 14 2.30 -17.03 0.74
C THR A 14 3.72 -16.84 1.28
N THR A 15 4.75 -17.06 0.46
CA THR A 15 6.16 -17.02 0.89
C THR A 15 6.94 -15.85 0.29
N LYS A 16 6.52 -15.34 -0.87
CA LYS A 16 7.16 -14.17 -1.51
C LYS A 16 6.62 -12.86 -0.94
N LYS A 17 7.55 -11.95 -0.67
CA LYS A 17 7.23 -10.59 -0.20
C LYS A 17 6.81 -9.62 -1.30
N TYR A 18 7.09 -9.93 -2.56
CA TYR A 18 6.86 -9.06 -3.71
C TYR A 18 6.52 -9.89 -4.95
N GLY A 19 5.80 -9.29 -5.90
CA GLY A 19 5.45 -9.89 -7.17
C GLY A 19 3.96 -9.76 -7.48
N LEU A 20 3.60 -10.13 -8.70
CA LEU A 20 2.23 -10.14 -9.19
C LEU A 20 1.75 -11.57 -9.35
N VAL A 21 0.61 -11.89 -8.74
CA VAL A 21 -0.08 -13.17 -8.95
C VAL A 21 -1.43 -12.90 -9.60
N TYR A 22 -1.84 -13.76 -10.51
CA TYR A 22 -3.19 -13.74 -11.05
C TYR A 22 -4.05 -14.75 -10.30
N THR A 23 -5.27 -14.35 -9.98
CA THR A 23 -6.33 -15.23 -9.50
C THR A 23 -7.52 -15.09 -10.42
N GLU A 24 -8.28 -16.16 -10.62
CA GLU A 24 -9.47 -16.12 -11.49
C GLU A 24 -10.56 -15.20 -10.91
N GLU A 25 -10.72 -15.18 -9.59
CA GLU A 25 -11.79 -14.45 -8.91
C GLU A 25 -11.46 -12.96 -8.69
N LEU A 26 -10.23 -12.62 -8.29
CA LEU A 26 -9.83 -11.25 -7.92
C LEU A 26 -8.94 -10.56 -8.97
N GLY A 27 -8.50 -11.30 -9.99
CA GLY A 27 -7.57 -10.80 -11.00
C GLY A 27 -6.13 -10.68 -10.49
N TRP A 28 -5.42 -9.65 -10.97
CA TRP A 28 -4.02 -9.40 -10.61
C TRP A 28 -3.89 -8.82 -9.21
N ILE A 29 -3.08 -9.46 -8.37
CA ILE A 29 -2.79 -9.06 -6.99
C ILE A 29 -1.29 -8.73 -6.87
N ASP A 30 -0.97 -7.55 -6.34
CA ASP A 30 0.39 -7.21 -5.90
C ASP A 30 0.64 -7.75 -4.48
N LEU A 31 1.52 -8.74 -4.40
CA LEU A 31 1.90 -9.36 -3.12
C LEU A 31 2.57 -8.37 -2.16
N GLY A 32 3.22 -7.32 -2.66
CA GLY A 32 3.83 -6.28 -1.83
C GLY A 32 2.78 -5.45 -1.08
N HIS A 33 1.67 -5.10 -1.72
CA HIS A 33 0.57 -4.35 -1.10
C HIS A 33 -0.42 -5.22 -0.34
N ALA A 34 -0.70 -6.42 -0.85
CA ALA A 34 -1.68 -7.32 -0.24
C ALA A 34 -1.32 -7.71 1.20
N GLN A 35 -0.06 -7.53 1.63
CA GLN A 35 0.39 -7.71 3.01
C GLN A 35 -0.09 -6.60 3.98
N GLY A 36 -0.65 -5.51 3.46
CA GLY A 36 -1.23 -4.41 4.24
C GLY A 36 -0.23 -3.64 5.12
N GLN A 37 1.06 -3.69 4.79
CA GLN A 37 2.10 -2.99 5.57
C GLN A 37 1.98 -1.47 5.44
N ASP A 38 1.73 -0.98 4.24
CA ASP A 38 1.42 0.40 3.91
C ASP A 38 0.16 0.89 4.65
N ALA A 39 -0.91 0.11 4.65
CA ALA A 39 -2.14 0.44 5.39
C ALA A 39 -1.89 0.52 6.90
N ARG A 40 -1.09 -0.41 7.47
CA ARG A 40 -0.69 -0.37 8.89
C ARG A 40 0.18 0.85 9.21
N ILE A 41 1.07 1.24 8.31
CA ILE A 41 1.88 2.46 8.47
C ILE A 41 0.99 3.71 8.44
N LEU A 42 0.05 3.78 7.49
CA LEU A 42 -0.90 4.89 7.40
C LEU A 42 -1.76 4.98 8.66
N LYS A 43 -2.37 3.88 9.10
CA LYS A 43 -3.15 3.83 10.35
C LYS A 43 -2.36 4.37 11.54
N ARG A 44 -1.09 3.95 11.67
CA ARG A 44 -0.23 4.44 12.75
C ARG A 44 0.04 5.95 12.65
N LYS A 45 0.22 6.50 11.44
CA LYS A 45 0.33 7.96 11.25
C LYS A 45 -0.93 8.66 11.74
N LEU A 46 -2.11 8.16 11.36
CA LEU A 46 -3.39 8.74 11.81
C LEU A 46 -3.54 8.71 13.33
N GLU A 47 -3.15 7.60 13.98
CA GLU A 47 -3.25 7.43 15.44
C GLU A 47 -2.23 8.27 16.23
N GLN A 48 -1.14 8.69 15.60
CA GLN A 48 -0.07 9.46 16.23
C GLN A 48 -0.13 10.95 15.91
N GLU A 49 -1.06 11.37 15.04
CA GLU A 49 -1.12 12.76 14.64
C GLU A 49 -1.86 13.59 15.68
N HIS A 50 -1.22 14.65 16.15
CA HIS A 50 -1.70 15.48 17.25
C HIS A 50 -1.93 16.93 16.85
N PHE A 51 -1.55 17.33 15.64
CA PHE A 51 -1.65 18.70 15.15
C PHE A 51 -2.81 18.84 14.16
N SER A 52 -3.98 19.24 14.68
CA SER A 52 -5.11 19.61 13.84
C SER A 52 -5.03 21.08 13.42
N THR A 53 -5.40 21.34 12.17
CA THR A 53 -5.54 22.66 11.56
C THR A 53 -7.02 22.86 11.26
N TYR A 54 -7.55 24.03 11.59
CA TYR A 54 -8.90 24.40 11.18
C TYR A 54 -8.88 24.81 9.71
N TYR A 55 -9.76 24.23 8.90
CA TYR A 55 -9.87 24.55 7.48
C TYR A 55 -11.20 25.27 7.23
N ASP A 56 -11.14 26.57 6.96
CA ASP A 56 -12.32 27.42 6.72
C ASP A 56 -13.23 26.89 5.61
N GLU A 57 -12.64 26.28 4.57
CA GLU A 57 -13.35 25.65 3.45
C GLU A 57 -14.30 24.52 3.90
N PHE A 58 -13.90 23.77 4.92
CA PHE A 58 -14.63 22.62 5.44
C PHE A 58 -15.37 22.91 6.76
N HIS A 59 -15.14 24.11 7.32
CA HIS A 59 -15.70 24.57 8.59
C HIS A 59 -15.43 23.63 9.78
N ASP A 60 -14.32 22.87 9.74
CA ASP A 60 -13.99 21.85 10.75
C ASP A 60 -12.46 21.66 10.89
N TRP A 61 -12.07 20.90 11.92
CA TRP A 61 -10.68 20.59 12.26
C TRP A 61 -10.21 19.29 11.59
N TYR A 62 -9.11 19.38 10.84
CA TYR A 62 -8.49 18.23 10.18
C TYR A 62 -6.99 18.21 10.44
N PHE A 63 -6.38 17.04 10.35
CA PHE A 63 -4.92 16.94 10.26
C PHE A 63 -4.54 16.46 8.86
N PRO A 64 -3.62 17.14 8.16
CA PRO A 64 -3.19 16.73 6.84
C PRO A 64 -2.36 15.45 6.93
N VAL A 65 -2.60 14.51 6.01
CA VAL A 65 -1.89 13.23 5.96
C VAL A 65 -1.31 13.02 4.58
N ASP A 66 0.01 13.11 4.47
CA ASP A 66 0.71 12.73 3.25
C ASP A 66 0.80 11.20 3.16
N TYR A 67 0.11 10.67 2.16
CA TYR A 67 0.13 9.26 1.81
C TYR A 67 0.71 9.07 0.40
N HIS A 68 1.71 8.18 0.30
CA HIS A 68 2.33 7.80 -0.95
C HIS A 68 2.28 6.28 -1.07
N GLN A 69 1.71 5.79 -2.17
CA GLN A 69 1.59 4.38 -2.47
C GLN A 69 2.18 4.09 -3.85
N GLU A 70 3.15 3.21 -3.89
CA GLU A 70 3.71 2.64 -5.11
C GLU A 70 3.75 1.13 -4.97
N MET A 71 3.50 0.42 -6.08
CA MET A 71 3.66 -1.03 -6.21
C MET A 71 4.88 -1.52 -5.44
N GLY A 72 4.80 -2.71 -4.83
CA GLY A 72 5.88 -3.26 -4.02
C GLY A 72 7.11 -3.61 -4.88
N ILE A 73 7.96 -2.62 -5.16
CA ILE A 73 9.15 -2.83 -6.00
C ILE A 73 10.24 -3.45 -5.14
N ARG A 74 10.73 -4.61 -5.59
CA ARG A 74 11.92 -5.23 -5.03
C ARG A 74 13.12 -4.29 -5.25
N LYS A 75 13.62 -3.64 -4.18
CA LYS A 75 14.90 -2.93 -4.24
C LYS A 75 15.99 -3.92 -4.62
N LYS A 76 16.58 -3.77 -5.81
CA LYS A 76 17.84 -4.43 -6.16
C LYS A 76 18.94 -3.71 -5.38
N TYR A 77 19.56 -4.41 -4.44
CA TYR A 77 20.87 -4.03 -3.92
C TYR A 77 21.93 -4.25 -5.00
#